data_AF-A0A3N1IX83-F1
#
_entry.id   AF-A0A3N1IX83-F1
#
_cell.length_a   1.000
_cell.length_b   1.000
_cell.length_c   1.000
_cell.angle_alpha   90.00
_cell.angle_beta   90.00
_cell.angle_gamma   90.00
#
_symmetry.space_group_name_H-M   'P 1'
#
loop_
_entity.id
_entity.type
_entity.pdbx_description
1 polymer ?
#
loop_
_entity_poly.entity_id
_entity_poly.type
_entity_poly.pdbx_seq_one_letter_code
_entity_poly.pdbx_strand_id
1 'polypeptide(L)' 'MLQYSVGGSMDRDDLYVELSFNRVQWGEISLSEDKNSVNIIIYPDDNNVMEFKYDEFLALIEKAKNHLLDLEPLEK' A
#
# COMPACT_ATOMS: atom_id res chain seq x y z
N MET A 1 26.53 6.51 0.96
CA MET A 1 25.37 7.24 0.40
C MET A 1 24.22 6.26 0.44
N LEU A 2 23.12 6.57 1.14
CA LEU A 2 21.96 5.67 1.19
C LEU A 2 21.28 5.67 -0.18
N GLN A 3 21.10 4.49 -0.78
CA GLN A 3 20.49 4.36 -2.09
C GLN A 3 19.12 3.73 -1.96
N TYR A 4 18.09 4.50 -2.29
CA TYR A 4 16.72 4.01 -2.45
C TYR A 4 16.48 3.80 -3.95
N SER A 5 15.85 2.69 -4.30
CA SER A 5 15.45 2.41 -5.68
C SER A 5 14.08 1.77 -5.73
N VAL A 6 13.36 2.10 -6.81
CA VAL A 6 12.07 1.52 -7.15
C VAL A 6 12.28 0.79 -8.47
N GLY A 7 12.04 -0.53 -8.48
CA GLY A 7 12.20 -1.38 -9.66
C GLY A 7 10.85 -1.93 -10.10
N GLY A 8 10.51 -1.83 -11.37
CA GLY A 8 9.37 -2.53 -11.96
C GLY A 8 9.82 -3.76 -12.73
N SER A 9 9.00 -4.80 -12.78
CA SER A 9 9.25 -5.93 -13.69
C SER A 9 8.68 -5.63 -15.07
N MET A 10 9.49 -5.74 -16.12
CA MET A 10 9.01 -5.69 -17.51
C MET A 10 8.48 -7.04 -18.02
N ASP A 11 8.79 -8.12 -17.30
CA ASP A 11 8.42 -9.49 -17.67
C ASP A 11 7.09 -9.93 -17.04
N ARG A 12 6.49 -9.07 -16.21
CA ARG A 12 5.22 -9.32 -15.55
C ARG A 12 4.12 -8.49 -16.23
N ASP A 13 3.05 -9.17 -16.61
CA ASP A 13 1.82 -8.56 -17.16
C ASP A 13 0.91 -7.97 -16.05
N ASP A 14 1.33 -8.03 -14.79
CA ASP A 14 0.65 -7.44 -13.63
C ASP A 14 1.49 -6.32 -12.99
N LEU A 15 0.83 -5.45 -12.22
CA LEU A 15 1.51 -4.40 -11.48
C LEU A 15 2.37 -5.07 -10.39
N TYR A 16 3.69 -4.95 -10.55
CA TYR A 16 4.68 -5.31 -9.53
C TYR A 16 5.78 -4.25 -9.47
N VAL A 17 6.03 -3.76 -8.26
CA VAL A 17 7.05 -2.77 -7.96
C VAL A 17 7.83 -3.20 -6.72
N GLU A 18 9.14 -3.34 -6.86
CA GLU A 18 10.06 -3.63 -5.77
C GLU A 18 10.56 -2.33 -5.12
N LEU A 19 10.52 -2.27 -3.79
CA LEU A 19 11.11 -1.21 -2.98
C LEU A 19 12.42 -1.71 -2.38
N SER A 20 13.52 -1.08 -2.76
CA SER A 20 14.87 -1.53 -2.41
C SER A 20 15.68 -0.43 -1.71
N PHE A 21 16.49 -0.83 -0.71
CA PHE A 21 17.39 0.02 0.07
C PHE A 21 18.76 -0.65 0.11
N ASN A 22 19.78 0.03 -0.41
CA ASN A 22 21.13 -0.52 -0.56
C ASN A 22 21.14 -1.91 -1.26
N ARG A 23 20.28 -2.11 -2.26
CA ARG A 23 20.09 -3.36 -3.03
C ARG A 23 19.47 -4.52 -2.25
N VAL A 24 18.92 -4.25 -1.08
CA VAL A 24 18.09 -5.19 -0.33
C VAL A 24 16.64 -4.76 -0.49
N GLN A 25 15.80 -5.68 -0.96
CA GLN A 25 14.36 -5.47 -1.00
C GLN A 25 13.84 -5.35 0.42
N TRP A 26 13.16 -4.24 0.72
CA TRP A 26 12.50 -3.99 2.01
C TRP A 26 10.99 -3.86 1.86
N GLY A 27 10.47 -3.95 0.65
CA GLY A 27 9.04 -4.01 0.40
C GLY A 27 8.70 -4.21 -1.06
N GLU A 28 7.40 -4.30 -1.33
CA GLU A 28 6.85 -4.39 -2.67
C GLU A 28 5.43 -3.81 -2.72
N ILE A 29 5.04 -3.42 -3.93
CA ILE A 29 3.66 -3.06 -4.27
C ILE A 29 3.25 -4.01 -5.39
N SER A 30 2.18 -4.76 -5.18
CA SER A 30 1.70 -5.77 -6.12
C SER A 30 0.19 -5.78 -6.23
N LEU A 31 -0.33 -6.25 -7.35
CA LEU A 31 -1.74 -6.66 -7.42
C LEU A 31 -1.91 -8.04 -6.79
N SER A 32 -3.07 -8.25 -6.18
CA SER A 32 -3.54 -9.58 -5.82
C SER A 32 -3.64 -10.50 -7.04
N GLU A 33 -3.68 -11.81 -6.81
CA GLU A 33 -3.81 -12.81 -7.88
C GLU A 33 -5.05 -12.60 -8.75
N ASP A 34 -6.17 -12.17 -8.13
CA ASP A 34 -7.42 -11.85 -8.83
C ASP A 34 -7.43 -10.45 -9.47
N LYS A 35 -6.35 -9.68 -9.30
CA LYS A 35 -6.13 -8.32 -9.81
C LYS A 35 -7.14 -7.28 -9.32
N ASN A 36 -7.87 -7.56 -8.25
CA ASN A 36 -8.88 -6.66 -7.71
C ASN A 36 -8.37 -5.76 -6.58
N SER A 37 -7.27 -6.12 -5.92
CA SER A 37 -6.70 -5.36 -4.81
C SER A 37 -5.23 -5.03 -5.01
N VAL A 38 -4.82 -3.85 -4.53
CA VAL A 38 -3.42 -3.46 -4.45
C VAL A 38 -2.89 -3.76 -3.05
N ASN A 39 -1.80 -4.51 -3.00
CA ASN A 39 -1.11 -4.86 -1.77
C ASN A 39 0.19 -4.04 -1.68
N ILE A 40 0.44 -3.48 -0.50
CA ILE A 40 1.74 -2.88 -0.17
C ILE A 40 2.32 -3.70 0.97
N ILE A 41 3.44 -4.37 0.71
CA ILE A 41 4.07 -5.28 1.67
C ILE A 41 5.42 -4.68 2.08
N ILE A 42 5.67 -4.62 3.38
CA ILE A 42 6.92 -4.13 3.96
C ILE A 42 7.58 -5.26 4.76
N TYR A 43 8.87 -5.43 4.54
CA TYR A 43 9.74 -6.42 5.20
C TYR A 43 10.69 -5.68 6.16
N PRO A 44 10.25 -5.34 7.39
CA PRO A 44 11.10 -4.62 8.34
C PRO A 44 12.30 -5.45 8.84
N ASP A 45 12.16 -6.78 8.87
CA ASP A 45 13.24 -7.74 9.16
C ASP A 45 12.85 -9.14 8.61
N ASP A 46 13.77 -10.12 8.72
CA ASP A 46 13.61 -11.47 8.15
C ASP A 46 12.42 -12.28 8.70
N ASN A 47 11.85 -11.88 9.85
CA ASN A 47 10.78 -12.62 10.51
C ASN A 47 9.43 -11.91 10.48
N ASN A 48 9.40 -10.67 9.99
CA ASN A 48 8.23 -9.82 10.06
C ASN A 48 7.80 -9.38 8.67
N VAL A 49 6.50 -9.48 8.41
CA VAL A 49 5.86 -9.01 7.18
C VAL A 49 4.70 -8.12 7.59
N MET A 50 4.71 -6.88 7.12
CA MET A 50 3.62 -5.94 7.31
C MET A 50 2.91 -5.76 5.97
N GLU A 51 1.65 -6.16 5.91
CA GLU A 51 0.82 -5.98 4.73
C GLU A 51 -0.15 -4.83 4.97
N PHE A 52 -0.17 -3.88 4.05
CA PHE A 52 -1.15 -2.82 3.99
C PHE A 52 -2.15 -3.13 2.87
N LYS A 53 -3.38 -3.40 3.29
CA LYS A 53 -4.51 -3.67 2.39
C LYS A 53 -5.17 -2.37 2.01
N TYR A 54 -4.84 -1.89 0.81
CA TYR A 54 -5.31 -0.60 0.30
C TYR A 54 -6.84 -0.48 0.33
N ASP A 55 -7.56 -1.53 -0.05
CA ASP A 55 -9.03 -1.50 -0.13
C ASP A 55 -9.70 -1.35 1.23
N GLU A 56 -9.17 -2.02 2.26
CA GLU A 56 -9.66 -1.89 3.63
C GLU A 56 -9.46 -0.45 4.14
N PHE A 57 -8.30 0.14 3.85
CA PHE A 57 -8.02 1.52 4.19
C PHE A 57 -8.94 2.50 3.45
N LEU A 58 -9.14 2.29 2.13
CA LEU A 58 -10.01 3.15 1.33
C LEU A 58 -11.46 3.09 1.83
N ALA A 59 -11.95 1.92 2.20
CA ALA A 59 -13.28 1.75 2.79
C ALA A 59 -13.43 2.52 4.12
N LEU A 60 -12.39 2.53 4.96
CA LEU A 60 -12.37 3.30 6.21
C LEU A 60 -12.39 4.81 5.95
N ILE A 61 -11.63 5.29 4.96
CA ILE A 61 -11.62 6.71 4.57
C ILE A 61 -12.99 7.14 4.04
N GLU A 62 -13.61 6.33 3.18
CA GLU A 62 -14.95 6.60 2.65
C GLU A 62 -16.00 6.64 3.76
N LYS A 63 -15.93 5.72 4.72
CA LYS A 63 -16.80 5.73 5.90
C LYS A 63 -16.60 7.00 6.74
N ALA A 64 -15.36 7.40 7.00
CA ALA A 64 -15.06 8.60 7.76
C ALA A 64 -15.56 9.87 7.04
N LYS A 65 -15.35 9.95 5.72
CA LYS A 65 -15.86 11.05 4.88
C LYS A 65 -17.38 11.16 4.98
N ASN A 66 -18.09 10.04 4.79
CA ASN A 66 -19.55 10.05 4.85
C ASN A 66 -20.05 10.47 6.23
N HIS A 67 -19.43 9.95 7.30
CA HIS A 67 -19.78 10.39 8.65
C HIS A 67 -19.60 11.89 8.85
N LEU A 68 -18.49 12.48 8.37
CA LEU A 68 -18.24 13.93 8.46
C LEU A 68 -19.27 14.76 7.67
N LEU A 69 -19.73 14.25 6.52
CA LEU A 69 -20.77 14.92 5.71
C LEU A 69 -22.14 14.87 6.39
N ASP A 70 -22.39 13.85 7.20
CA ASP A 70 -23.63 13.67 7.97
C ASP A 70 -23.63 14.47 9.30
N LEU A 71 -22.49 15.05 9.70
CA LEU A 71 -22.42 15.85 10.92
C LEU A 71 -23.16 17.18 10.73
N GLU A 72 -24.09 17.47 11.63
CA GLU A 72 -24.69 18.80 11.71
C GLU A 72 -23.64 19.84 12.12
N PRO A 73 -23.72 21.08 11.59
CA PRO A 73 -22.86 22.16 12.03
C PRO A 73 -22.99 22.38 13.55
N LEU A 74 -21.87 22.60 14.23
CA LEU A 74 -21.90 23.02 15.62
C LEU A 74 -22.67 24.35 15.71
N GLU A 75 -23.84 24.34 16.37
CA GLU A 75 -24.61 25.55 16.65
C GLU A 75 -23.74 26.55 17.42
N LYS A 76 -23.76 27.81 16.98
CA LYS A 76 -23.01 28.93 17.57
C LYS A 76 -23.68 29.48 18.81
#